data_AF-A0A2N1URA9-F1
#
_entry.id   AF-A0A2N1URA9-F1
#
_cell.length_a   1.000
_cell.length_b   1.000
_cell.length_c   1.000
_cell.angle_alpha   90.00
_cell.angle_beta   90.00
_cell.angle_gamma   90.00
#
_symmetry.space_group_name_H-M   'P 1'
#
loop_
_entity.id
_entity.type
_entity.pdbx_description
1 polymer ?
#
loop_
_entity_poly.entity_id
_entity_poly.type
_entity_poly.pdbx_seq_one_letter_code
_entity_poly.pdbx_strand_id
1 'polypeptide(L)'
;RSLTETFAAGSGSVTATTRLERVDVDAKSAASFGIIVNELVTNALKYGFRDNRSGTLHLDLAERDGIIEIAVSDDGAGLPADFDFSKGGGFGTQVVDLLAKQLGGTVEFERGERTVFRVKVKR
;
A
#
# COMPACT_ATOMS: atom_id res chain seq x y z
N ARG A 1 1.41 -14.97 -11.67
CA ARG A 1 1.79 -13.75 -12.40
C ARG A 1 1.91 -12.64 -11.39
N SER A 2 3.10 -12.07 -11.27
CA SER A 2 3.34 -10.95 -10.35
C SER A 2 2.55 -9.72 -10.85
N LEU A 3 2.05 -8.88 -9.94
CA LEU A 3 1.39 -7.62 -10.30
C LEU A 3 2.32 -6.73 -11.14
N THR A 4 3.63 -6.81 -10.90
CA THR A 4 4.64 -6.12 -11.72
C THR A 4 4.60 -6.55 -13.18
N GLU A 5 4.39 -7.84 -13.47
CA GLU A 5 4.34 -8.36 -14.85
C GLU A 5 3.06 -7.90 -15.60
N THR A 6 1.95 -7.76 -14.88
CA THR A 6 0.66 -7.30 -15.46
C THR A 6 0.72 -5.82 -15.85
N PHE A 7 1.51 -5.01 -15.14
CA PHE A 7 1.67 -3.58 -15.41
C PHE A 7 2.95 -3.22 -16.19
N ALA A 8 3.92 -4.13 -16.32
CA ALA A 8 5.19 -3.91 -17.03
C ALA A 8 5.08 -3.94 -18.57
N ALA A 9 3.88 -4.07 -19.13
CA ALA A 9 3.66 -3.93 -20.57
C ALA A 9 3.72 -2.46 -21.00
N GLY A 10 4.92 -1.86 -20.94
CA GLY A 10 5.22 -0.57 -21.59
C GLY A 10 5.92 0.50 -20.76
N SER A 11 6.34 0.25 -19.52
CA SER A 11 6.77 1.28 -18.57
C SER A 11 8.19 1.11 -18.01
N GLY A 12 8.77 2.20 -17.48
CA GLY A 12 10.10 2.22 -16.84
C GLY A 12 10.30 1.12 -15.79
N SER A 13 11.55 0.83 -15.44
CA SER A 13 11.86 -0.27 -14.54
C SER A 13 11.44 0.07 -13.11
N VAL A 14 10.31 -0.49 -12.67
CA VAL A 14 9.91 -0.46 -11.26
C VAL A 14 10.48 -1.69 -10.56
N THR A 15 11.28 -1.46 -9.53
CA THR A 15 11.80 -2.52 -8.66
C THR A 15 10.93 -2.60 -7.41
N ALA A 16 10.50 -3.82 -7.04
CA ALA A 16 9.80 -4.04 -5.77
C ALA A 16 10.78 -4.63 -4.76
N THR A 17 10.82 -4.04 -3.57
CA THR A 17 11.59 -4.55 -2.42
C THR A 17 10.63 -4.85 -1.28
N THR A 18 10.90 -5.92 -0.54
CA THR A 18 10.04 -6.37 0.54
C THR A 18 10.83 -6.61 1.82
N ARG A 19 10.21 -6.28 2.96
CA ARG A 19 10.67 -6.66 4.30
C ARG A 19 9.46 -7.19 5.05
N LEU A 20 9.38 -8.51 5.17
CA LEU A 20 8.22 -9.20 5.71
C LEU A 20 8.60 -9.98 6.95
N GLU A 21 8.08 -9.56 8.10
CA GLU A 21 8.12 -10.35 9.33
C GLU A 21 6.99 -11.41 9.29
N ARG A 22 7.15 -12.49 10.06
CA ARG A 22 6.11 -13.51 10.19
C ARG A 22 5.01 -12.99 11.12
N VAL A 23 3.79 -12.91 10.61
CA VAL A 23 2.60 -12.52 11.36
C VAL A 23 1.52 -13.59 11.16
N ASP A 24 1.05 -14.19 12.25
CA ASP A 24 -0.01 -15.19 12.21
C ASP A 24 -1.38 -14.52 12.43
N VAL A 25 -2.32 -14.73 11.52
CA VAL A 25 -3.68 -14.18 11.57
C VAL A 25 -4.69 -15.23 11.09
N ASP A 26 -5.97 -15.05 11.43
CA ASP A 26 -7.02 -15.91 10.89
C ASP A 26 -7.20 -15.70 9.37
N ALA A 27 -7.86 -16.64 8.70
CA ALA A 27 -8.03 -16.61 7.24
C ALA A 27 -8.79 -15.38 6.71
N LYS A 28 -9.77 -14.85 7.48
CA LYS A 28 -10.54 -13.67 7.10
C LYS A 28 -9.67 -12.41 7.18
N SER A 29 -8.87 -12.31 8.23
CA SER A 29 -7.88 -11.25 8.41
C SER A 29 -6.82 -11.30 7.31
N ALA A 30 -6.28 -12.48 6.99
CA ALA A 30 -5.33 -12.67 5.89
C ALA A 30 -5.89 -12.21 4.53
N ALA A 31 -7.14 -12.56 4.22
CA ALA A 31 -7.80 -12.13 2.99
C ALA A 31 -7.93 -10.59 2.93
N SER A 32 -8.29 -9.97 4.05
CA SER A 32 -8.44 -8.51 4.15
C SER A 32 -7.09 -7.80 3.94
N PHE A 33 -6.02 -8.28 4.57
CA PHE A 33 -4.67 -7.76 4.36
C PHE A 33 -4.19 -7.94 2.92
N GLY A 34 -4.50 -9.08 2.28
CA GLY A 34 -4.16 -9.32 0.87
C GLY A 34 -4.79 -8.30 -0.07
N ILE A 35 -6.06 -7.94 0.16
CA ILE A 35 -6.74 -6.91 -0.63
C ILE A 35 -6.13 -5.54 -0.36
N ILE A 36 -5.88 -5.19 0.91
CA ILE A 36 -5.24 -3.92 1.30
C ILE A 36 -3.91 -3.75 0.57
N VAL A 37 -3.03 -4.75 0.63
CA VAL A 37 -1.73 -4.72 -0.05
C VAL A 37 -1.91 -4.57 -1.56
N ASN A 38 -2.82 -5.32 -2.17
CA ASN A 38 -3.08 -5.25 -3.60
C ASN A 38 -3.50 -3.84 -4.04
N GLU A 39 -4.43 -3.21 -3.32
CA GLU A 39 -4.92 -1.87 -3.66
C GLU A 39 -3.83 -0.81 -3.48
N LEU A 40 -3.05 -0.88 -2.39
CA LEU A 40 -1.95 0.06 -2.16
C LEU A 40 -0.84 -0.08 -3.20
N VAL A 41 -0.42 -1.31 -3.52
CA VAL A 41 0.57 -1.59 -4.57
C VAL A 41 0.05 -1.12 -5.93
N THR A 42 -1.20 -1.42 -6.25
CA THR A 42 -1.83 -1.00 -7.50
C THR A 42 -1.90 0.52 -7.62
N ASN A 43 -2.20 1.24 -6.54
CA ASN A 43 -2.20 2.69 -6.51
C ASN A 43 -0.81 3.27 -6.74
N ALA A 44 0.23 2.73 -6.08
CA ALA A 44 1.61 3.15 -6.32
C ALA A 44 2.04 2.94 -7.78
N LEU A 45 1.70 1.79 -8.38
CA LEU A 45 1.99 1.51 -9.80
C LEU A 45 1.23 2.45 -10.75
N LYS A 46 -0.05 2.70 -10.49
CA LYS A 46 -0.89 3.55 -11.36
C LYS A 46 -0.55 5.03 -11.27
N TYR A 47 -0.30 5.54 -10.07
CA TYR A 47 -0.19 6.97 -9.81
C TYR A 47 1.24 7.41 -9.51
N GLY A 48 2.01 6.59 -8.79
CA GLY A 48 3.41 6.87 -8.45
C GLY A 48 4.35 6.71 -9.66
N PHE A 49 4.17 5.66 -10.46
CA PHE A 49 5.06 5.34 -11.59
C PHE A 49 4.45 5.59 -12.98
N ARG A 50 3.48 6.51 -13.07
CA ARG A 50 2.90 6.94 -14.35
C ARG A 50 3.96 7.53 -15.30
N ASP A 51 3.61 7.64 -16.58
CA ASP A 51 4.46 8.23 -17.63
C ASP A 51 5.82 7.52 -17.76
N ASN A 52 5.83 6.19 -17.57
CA ASN A 52 7.01 5.33 -17.65
C ASN A 52 8.15 5.69 -16.68
N ARG A 53 7.81 6.26 -15.52
CA ARG A 53 8.78 6.56 -14.46
C ARG A 53 9.36 5.26 -13.88
N SER A 54 10.69 5.20 -13.81
CA SER A 54 11.41 4.17 -13.04
C SER A 54 11.46 4.56 -11.56
N GLY A 55 11.57 3.57 -10.68
CA GLY A 55 11.72 3.79 -9.25
C GLY A 55 11.58 2.52 -8.44
N THR A 56 11.39 2.68 -7.14
CA THR A 56 11.32 1.60 -6.16
C THR A 56 10.02 1.63 -5.39
N LEU A 57 9.32 0.50 -5.39
CA LEU A 57 8.21 0.22 -4.48
C LEU A 57 8.74 -0.58 -3.29
N HIS A 58 8.35 -0.19 -2.08
CA HIS A 58 8.66 -0.88 -0.85
C HIS A 58 7.39 -1.42 -0.21
N LEU A 59 7.42 -2.68 0.20
CA LEU A 59 6.38 -3.32 1.02
C LEU A 59 7.01 -3.82 2.32
N ASP A 60 6.59 -3.23 3.43
CA ASP A 60 6.98 -3.63 4.78
C ASP A 60 5.78 -4.24 5.50
N LEU A 61 6.00 -5.39 6.15
CA LEU A 61 5.06 -6.02 7.08
C LEU A 61 5.83 -6.30 8.37
N ALA A 62 5.34 -5.77 9.49
CA ALA A 62 5.92 -5.97 10.80
C ALA A 62 4.85 -6.13 11.88
N GLU A 63 5.20 -6.78 12.98
CA GLU A 63 4.40 -6.77 14.19
C GLU A 63 5.23 -6.27 15.37
N ARG A 64 4.79 -5.17 15.99
CA ARG A 64 5.49 -4.54 17.12
C ARG A 64 4.49 -4.12 18.18
N ASP A 65 4.77 -4.47 19.42
CA ASP A 65 3.93 -4.09 20.58
C ASP A 65 2.44 -4.44 20.40
N GLY A 66 2.15 -5.59 19.78
CA GLY A 66 0.79 -6.06 19.49
C GLY A 66 0.08 -5.32 18.35
N ILE A 67 0.81 -4.55 17.54
CA ILE A 67 0.29 -3.84 16.37
C ILE A 67 0.91 -4.46 15.13
N ILE A 68 0.04 -4.96 14.25
CA ILE A 68 0.40 -5.37 12.90
C ILE A 68 0.42 -4.10 12.05
N GLU A 69 1.56 -3.82 11.42
CA GLU A 69 1.73 -2.70 10.50
C GLU A 69 2.07 -3.20 9.09
N ILE A 70 1.29 -2.76 8.11
CA ILE A 70 1.59 -2.89 6.69
C ILE A 70 1.90 -1.50 6.15
N ALA A 71 3.07 -1.32 5.54
CA ALA A 71 3.43 -0.10 4.85
C ALA A 71 3.73 -0.38 3.38
N VAL A 72 3.13 0.40 2.49
CA VAL A 72 3.49 0.47 1.08
C VAL A 72 4.00 1.87 0.80
N SER A 73 5.20 1.96 0.23
CA SER A 73 5.76 3.25 -0.17
C SER A 73 6.41 3.22 -1.55
N ASP A 74 6.44 4.39 -2.18
CA ASP A 74 7.07 4.59 -3.49
C ASP A 74 7.83 5.92 -3.55
N ASP A 75 8.89 5.95 -4.35
CA ASP A 75 9.68 7.13 -4.72
C ASP A 75 9.21 7.75 -6.06
N GLY A 76 7.92 7.58 -6.37
CA GLY A 76 7.30 7.97 -7.62
C GLY A 76 7.00 9.47 -7.72
N ALA A 77 5.89 9.80 -8.37
CA ALA A 77 5.45 11.17 -8.60
C ALA A 77 4.95 11.90 -7.34
N GLY A 78 4.80 11.19 -6.21
CA GLY A 78 4.24 11.73 -4.99
C GLY A 78 2.71 11.83 -5.00
N LEU A 79 2.13 12.19 -3.86
CA LEU A 79 0.69 12.51 -3.75
C LEU A 79 0.42 13.98 -4.09
N PRO A 80 -0.71 14.29 -4.75
CA PRO A 80 -1.19 15.66 -4.90
C PRO A 80 -1.30 16.40 -3.56
N ALA A 81 -1.05 17.70 -3.58
CA ALA A 81 -1.10 18.55 -2.39
C ALA A 81 -2.49 18.59 -1.74
N ASP A 82 -3.53 18.47 -2.58
CA ASP A 82 -4.94 18.45 -2.22
C ASP A 82 -5.49 17.04 -1.95
N PHE A 83 -4.66 15.99 -2.06
CA PHE A 83 -5.09 14.62 -1.76
C PHE A 83 -5.59 14.52 -0.30
N ASP A 84 -6.79 13.99 -0.13
CA ASP A 84 -7.39 13.86 1.18
C ASP A 84 -8.05 12.49 1.27
N PHE A 85 -7.46 11.63 2.11
CA PHE A 85 -7.94 10.29 2.34
C PHE A 85 -9.37 10.29 2.94
N SER A 86 -9.71 11.32 3.72
CA SER A 86 -11.01 11.47 4.38
C SER A 86 -12.12 11.99 3.46
N LYS A 87 -11.78 12.71 2.38
CA LYS A 87 -12.73 13.22 1.39
C LYS A 87 -13.05 12.22 0.27
N GLY A 88 -12.61 10.97 0.43
CA GLY A 88 -12.84 9.91 -0.52
C GLY A 88 -11.86 9.98 -1.68
N GLY A 89 -10.65 9.44 -1.46
CA GLY A 89 -9.82 9.04 -2.59
C GLY A 89 -10.55 8.07 -3.52
N GLY A 90 -9.90 7.65 -4.61
CA GLY A 90 -10.49 6.70 -5.56
C GLY A 90 -10.96 5.40 -4.88
N PHE A 91 -11.85 4.64 -5.53
CA PHE A 91 -12.49 3.43 -5.00
C PHE A 91 -11.55 2.49 -4.21
N GLY A 92 -10.32 2.25 -4.70
CA GLY A 92 -9.33 1.41 -4.00
C GLY A 92 -8.96 1.93 -2.61
N THR A 93 -8.84 3.25 -2.42
CA THR A 93 -8.58 3.85 -1.09
C THR A 93 -9.77 3.68 -0.14
N GLN A 94 -11.00 3.72 -0.65
CA GLN A 94 -12.21 3.46 0.14
C GLN A 94 -12.28 2.00 0.58
N VAL A 95 -11.86 1.06 -0.27
CA VAL A 95 -11.73 -0.36 0.07
C VAL A 95 -10.70 -0.57 1.17
N VAL A 96 -9.53 0.08 1.05
CA VAL A 96 -8.48 0.03 2.09
C VAL A 96 -8.99 0.56 3.42
N ASP A 97 -9.64 1.73 3.43
CA ASP A 97 -10.21 2.33 4.65
C ASP A 97 -11.27 1.43 5.29
N LEU A 98 -12.19 0.88 4.48
CA LEU A 98 -13.23 -0.03 4.96
C LEU A 98 -12.64 -1.29 5.60
N LEU A 99 -11.69 -1.95 4.92
CA LEU A 99 -11.08 -3.17 5.41
C LEU A 99 -10.21 -2.93 6.66
N ALA A 100 -9.46 -1.83 6.69
CA ALA A 100 -8.71 -1.42 7.89
C ALA A 100 -9.65 -1.25 9.08
N LYS A 101 -10.79 -0.55 8.90
CA LYS A 101 -11.82 -0.39 9.94
C LYS A 101 -12.45 -1.72 10.36
N GLN A 102 -12.71 -2.64 9.44
CA GLN A 102 -13.23 -3.97 9.75
C GLN A 102 -12.26 -4.81 10.58
N LEU A 103 -10.96 -4.58 10.41
CA LEU A 103 -9.90 -5.17 11.22
C LEU A 103 -9.69 -4.43 12.55
N GLY A 104 -10.42 -3.35 12.83
CA GLY A 104 -10.23 -2.51 14.01
C GLY A 104 -8.96 -1.64 13.95
N GLY A 105 -8.45 -1.39 12.75
CA GLY A 105 -7.25 -0.61 12.48
C GLY A 105 -7.50 0.79 11.94
N THR A 106 -6.40 1.46 11.61
CA THR A 106 -6.37 2.80 11.02
C THR A 106 -5.51 2.81 9.77
N VAL A 107 -5.76 3.81 8.91
CA VAL A 107 -4.93 4.11 7.74
C VAL A 107 -4.31 5.48 7.93
N GLU A 108 -3.01 5.57 7.69
CA GLU A 108 -2.22 6.80 7.72
C GLU A 108 -1.48 6.95 6.40
N PHE A 109 -1.19 8.19 6.01
CA PHE A 109 -0.35 8.44 4.86
C PHE A 109 0.59 9.62 5.11
N GLU A 110 1.76 9.55 4.50
CA GLU A 110 2.80 10.57 4.62
C GLU A 110 3.22 11.03 3.21
N ARG A 111 3.51 12.34 3.12
CA ARG A 111 4.11 12.97 1.93
C ARG A 111 5.53 13.38 2.29
N GLY A 112 6.47 13.11 1.41
CA GLY A 112 7.87 13.51 1.56
C GLY A 112 8.69 13.07 0.37
N GLU A 113 9.93 12.66 0.61
CA GLU A 113 10.77 12.02 -0.42
C GLU A 113 10.14 10.74 -0.99
N ARG A 114 9.26 10.10 -0.20
CA ARG A 114 8.42 8.98 -0.62
C ARG A 114 6.96 9.26 -0.28
N THR A 115 6.06 8.70 -1.08
CA THR A 115 4.67 8.49 -0.67
C THR A 115 4.64 7.27 0.22
N VAL A 116 4.03 7.35 1.40
CA VAL A 116 3.88 6.19 2.30
C VAL A 116 2.42 6.06 2.68
N PHE A 117 1.87 4.85 2.55
CA PHE A 117 0.59 4.46 3.15
C PHE A 117 0.85 3.39 4.20
N ARG A 118 0.35 3.60 5.42
CA ARG A 118 0.45 2.65 6.54
C ARG A 118 -0.93 2.21 6.98
N VAL A 119 -1.10 0.91 7.18
CA VAL A 119 -2.27 0.33 7.85
C VAL A 119 -1.80 -0.29 9.15
N LYS A 120 -2.41 0.14 10.26
CA LYS A 120 -2.08 -0.33 11.61
C LYS A 120 -3.29 -1.03 12.21
N VAL A 121 -3.13 -2.27 12.63
CA VAL A 121 -4.19 -3.10 13.22
C VAL A 121 -3.72 -3.61 14.58
N LYS A 122 -4.50 -3.36 15.64
CA LYS A 122 -4.24 -3.96 16.96
C LYS A 122 -4.66 -5.42 16.95
N ARG A 123 -3.82 -6.30 17.51
CA ARG A 123 -4.20 -7.67 17.84
C ARG A 123 -5.21 -7.74 18.97
#